data_AF-A0A504YI37-F1
#
_entry.id   AF-A0A504YI37-F1
#
_cell.length_a   1.000
_cell.length_b   1.000
_cell.length_c   1.000
_cell.angle_alpha   90.00
_cell.angle_beta   90.00
_cell.angle_gamma   90.00
#
_symmetry.space_group_name_H-M   'P 1'
#
loop_
_entity.id
_entity.type
_entity.pdbx_description
1 polymer ?
#
loop_
_entity_poly.entity_id
_entity_poly.type
_entity_poly.pdbx_seq_one_letter_code
_entity_poly.pdbx_strand_id
1 'polypeptide(L)'
;MQKLYKRIVYSFDHSHCNRTMSEKCEAMFMRDLCFYQCSPNLGPWIIRSERKIGTERMYAAPLCMSDCNEWWEACRHEQTCVENWSYEFDWSTGRNSCPEGRDCLSFEQVFGNASRFCHAVWDGAWTATNSSQCLHFLEGKAHNILKHNYDVAVAQANDILKRLRDAQSHSVSREGAKLMISLFCFGLIRFRVTVN
;
A
#
# COMPACT_ATOMS: atom_id res chain seq x y z
N MET A 1 -27.45 -6.69 -7.94
CA MET A 1 -26.49 -5.97 -7.08
C MET A 1 -25.05 -6.09 -7.59
N GLN A 2 -24.49 -7.30 -7.78
CA GLN A 2 -23.10 -7.49 -8.29
C GLN A 2 -22.83 -6.87 -9.68
N LYS A 3 -23.75 -7.03 -10.65
CA LYS A 3 -23.62 -6.40 -11.99
C LYS A 3 -23.68 -4.87 -11.98
N LEU A 4 -24.28 -4.25 -10.95
CA LEU A 4 -24.45 -2.80 -10.86
C LEU A 4 -23.24 -2.13 -10.19
N TYR A 5 -22.63 -2.76 -9.19
CA TYR A 5 -21.40 -2.27 -8.55
C TYR A 5 -20.20 -2.27 -9.50
N LYS A 6 -20.15 -3.26 -10.40
CA LYS A 6 -19.13 -3.46 -11.45
C LYS A 6 -18.93 -2.25 -12.39
N ARG A 7 -19.88 -1.31 -12.43
CA ARG A 7 -19.86 -0.15 -13.32
C ARG A 7 -19.66 1.20 -12.62
N ILE A 8 -19.71 1.23 -11.28
CA ILE A 8 -19.88 2.48 -10.52
C ILE A 8 -18.58 2.95 -9.85
N VAL A 9 -17.67 2.05 -9.48
CA VAL A 9 -16.42 2.43 -8.81
C VAL A 9 -15.31 2.57 -9.88
N TYR A 10 -15.00 3.83 -10.22
CA TYR A 10 -13.93 4.28 -11.12
C TYR A 10 -14.05 4.01 -12.63
N SER A 11 -15.19 3.55 -13.15
CA SER A 11 -15.36 3.24 -14.58
C SER A 11 -14.28 2.29 -15.15
N PHE A 12 -13.73 1.43 -14.30
CA PHE A 12 -12.62 0.55 -14.64
C PHE A 12 -13.10 -0.68 -15.44
N ASP A 13 -12.44 -0.98 -16.54
CA ASP A 13 -12.69 -2.06 -17.48
C ASP A 13 -11.60 -3.13 -17.35
N HIS A 14 -11.97 -4.29 -16.82
CA HIS A 14 -11.10 -5.47 -16.76
C HIS A 14 -10.90 -6.14 -18.13
N SER A 15 -11.59 -5.68 -19.18
CA SER A 15 -11.50 -6.20 -20.55
C SER A 15 -10.69 -5.29 -21.49
N HIS A 16 -9.78 -4.48 -20.94
CA HIS A 16 -8.95 -3.50 -21.68
C HIS A 16 -8.05 -4.10 -22.78
N CYS A 17 -7.85 -5.42 -22.76
CA CYS A 17 -7.12 -6.16 -23.80
C CYS A 17 -8.00 -6.80 -24.88
N ASN A 18 -9.19 -6.23 -25.12
CA ASN A 18 -10.18 -6.75 -26.09
C ASN A 18 -10.59 -8.21 -25.84
N ARG A 19 -10.40 -8.68 -24.60
CA ARG A 19 -10.74 -10.01 -24.12
C ARG A 19 -11.33 -9.88 -22.73
N THR A 20 -12.47 -10.54 -22.51
CA THR A 20 -13.08 -10.59 -21.19
C THR A 20 -12.18 -11.38 -20.25
N MET A 21 -11.79 -10.75 -19.14
CA MET A 21 -11.09 -11.41 -18.03
C MET A 21 -11.97 -12.55 -17.47
N SER A 22 -11.36 -13.67 -17.07
CA SER A 22 -12.13 -14.75 -16.45
C SER A 22 -12.81 -14.31 -15.15
N GLU A 23 -13.95 -14.95 -14.85
CA GLU A 23 -14.70 -14.68 -13.61
C GLU A 23 -13.85 -14.94 -12.36
N LYS A 24 -12.93 -15.91 -12.42
CA LYS A 24 -12.03 -16.23 -11.32
C LYS A 24 -11.07 -15.08 -11.02
N CYS A 25 -10.38 -14.55 -12.03
CA CYS A 25 -9.46 -13.44 -11.83
C CYS A 25 -10.20 -12.15 -11.43
N GLU A 26 -11.31 -11.87 -12.10
CA GLU A 26 -12.10 -10.67 -11.83
C GLU A 26 -12.70 -10.67 -10.41
N ALA A 27 -13.11 -11.84 -9.90
CA ALA A 27 -13.55 -11.96 -8.52
C ALA A 27 -12.45 -11.57 -7.53
N MET A 28 -11.17 -11.84 -7.81
CA MET A 28 -10.06 -11.45 -6.93
C MET A 28 -9.87 -9.93 -6.87
N PHE A 29 -9.90 -9.25 -8.01
CA PHE A 29 -9.88 -7.79 -8.08
C PHE A 29 -11.09 -7.17 -7.36
N MET A 30 -12.26 -7.79 -7.45
CA MET A 30 -13.44 -7.35 -6.70
C MET A 30 -13.26 -7.51 -5.19
N ARG A 31 -12.67 -8.62 -4.72
CA ARG A 31 -12.39 -8.82 -3.28
C ARG A 31 -11.36 -7.84 -2.75
N ASP A 32 -10.30 -7.58 -3.52
CA ASP A 32 -9.30 -6.56 -3.22
C ASP A 32 -9.94 -5.15 -3.11
N LEU A 33 -10.77 -4.77 -4.09
CA LEU A 33 -11.49 -3.50 -4.06
C LEU A 33 -12.43 -3.39 -2.84
N CYS A 34 -13.19 -4.45 -2.55
CA CYS A 34 -14.04 -4.49 -1.35
C CYS A 34 -13.22 -4.31 -0.07
N PHE A 35 -12.04 -4.94 0.02
CA PHE A 35 -11.17 -4.78 1.18
C PHE A 35 -10.66 -3.34 1.30
N TYR A 36 -10.19 -2.75 0.20
CA TYR A 36 -9.74 -1.36 0.16
C TYR A 36 -10.83 -0.37 0.59
N GLN A 37 -12.07 -0.58 0.13
CA GLN A 37 -13.18 0.35 0.38
C GLN A 37 -13.85 0.14 1.76
N CYS A 38 -13.81 -1.08 2.31
CA CYS A 38 -14.65 -1.43 3.46
C CYS A 38 -13.86 -1.81 4.71
N SER A 39 -12.57 -2.15 4.61
CA SER A 39 -11.80 -2.61 5.77
C SER A 39 -11.53 -1.45 6.73
N PRO A 40 -11.96 -1.54 8.00
CA PRO A 40 -11.65 -0.51 9.01
C PRO A 40 -10.20 -0.59 9.50
N ASN A 41 -9.43 -1.58 9.04
CA ASN A 41 -8.13 -1.93 9.58
C ASN A 41 -6.96 -1.37 8.74
N LEU A 42 -7.23 -0.56 7.71
CA LEU A 42 -6.20 -0.06 6.80
C LEU A 42 -5.45 1.17 7.31
N GLY A 43 -5.96 1.85 8.34
CA GLY A 43 -5.43 3.11 8.86
C GLY A 43 -3.89 3.20 8.96
N PRO A 44 -3.18 2.20 9.52
CA PRO A 44 -1.73 2.23 9.65
C PRO A 44 -0.93 2.30 8.34
N TRP A 45 -1.56 2.00 7.20
CA TRP A 45 -0.94 1.99 5.87
C TRP A 45 -1.52 3.04 4.91
N ILE A 46 -2.36 3.94 5.43
CA ILE A 46 -2.85 5.08 4.67
C ILE A 46 -1.80 6.18 4.68
N ILE A 47 -1.38 6.60 3.49
CA ILE A 47 -0.44 7.70 3.29
C ILE A 47 -1.11 8.82 2.49
N ARG A 48 -0.57 10.03 2.60
CA ARG A 48 -0.96 11.14 1.72
C ARG A 48 -0.60 10.81 0.27
N SER A 49 -1.49 11.18 -0.62
CA SER A 49 -1.38 10.99 -2.06
C SER A 49 -1.45 12.34 -2.77
N GLU A 50 -0.56 12.56 -3.72
CA GLU A 50 -0.58 13.74 -4.61
C GLU A 50 -1.46 13.51 -5.86
N ARG A 51 -2.16 12.37 -5.92
CA ARG A 51 -3.03 12.02 -7.07
C ARG A 51 -4.28 12.90 -7.09
N LYS A 52 -4.73 13.24 -8.31
CA LYS A 52 -5.94 14.05 -8.52
C LYS A 52 -7.23 13.41 -8.01
N ILE A 53 -7.26 12.09 -7.87
CA ILE A 53 -8.46 11.30 -7.54
C ILE A 53 -8.62 11.01 -6.04
N GLY A 54 -7.68 11.42 -5.19
CA GLY A 54 -7.75 11.16 -3.76
C GLY A 54 -6.54 11.70 -3.01
N THR A 55 -6.80 12.31 -1.85
CA THR A 55 -5.78 12.90 -0.95
C THR A 55 -5.02 11.84 -0.17
N GLU A 56 -5.51 10.60 -0.14
CA GLU A 56 -4.96 9.49 0.60
C GLU A 56 -4.99 8.21 -0.23
N ARG A 57 -4.06 7.29 0.04
CA ARG A 57 -4.04 5.94 -0.54
C ARG A 57 -3.42 4.94 0.41
N MET A 58 -3.71 3.66 0.18
CA MET A 58 -2.98 2.56 0.80
C MET A 58 -1.57 2.44 0.19
N TYR A 59 -0.56 2.21 1.01
CA TYR A 59 0.80 1.92 0.56
C TYR A 59 1.52 0.94 1.50
N ALA A 60 2.21 -0.03 0.90
CA ALA A 60 3.01 -1.05 1.59
C ALA A 60 2.24 -1.81 2.69
N ALA A 61 0.94 -2.04 2.51
CA ALA A 61 0.16 -2.89 3.40
C ALA A 61 0.66 -4.35 3.30
N PRO A 62 0.82 -5.09 4.41
CA PRO A 62 1.39 -6.42 4.38
C PRO A 62 0.34 -7.41 3.91
N LEU A 63 0.36 -7.81 2.64
CA LEU A 63 -0.54 -8.86 2.14
C LEU A 63 0.04 -10.22 2.52
N CYS A 64 -0.77 -11.10 3.09
CA CYS A 64 -0.33 -12.47 3.32
C CYS A 64 0.03 -13.15 2.00
N MET A 65 1.21 -13.78 1.93
CA MET A 65 1.70 -14.44 0.72
C MET A 65 0.70 -15.48 0.17
N SER A 66 -0.06 -16.14 1.04
CA SER A 66 -1.14 -17.06 0.66
C SER A 66 -2.21 -16.43 -0.21
N ASP A 67 -2.59 -15.18 0.07
CA ASP A 67 -3.63 -14.45 -0.65
C ASP A 67 -3.07 -13.92 -1.96
N CYS A 68 -1.84 -13.40 -1.92
CA CYS A 68 -1.13 -12.96 -3.11
C CYS A 68 -0.94 -14.09 -4.13
N ASN A 69 -0.53 -15.28 -3.66
CA ASN A 69 -0.38 -16.45 -4.53
C ASN A 69 -1.72 -16.90 -5.12
N GLU A 70 -2.81 -16.90 -4.34
CA GLU A 70 -4.11 -17.28 -4.88
C GLU A 70 -4.62 -16.28 -5.92
N TRP A 71 -4.39 -14.98 -5.70
CA TRP A 71 -4.72 -13.95 -6.67
C TRP A 71 -3.89 -14.12 -7.94
N TRP A 72 -2.60 -14.34 -7.81
CA TRP A 72 -1.71 -14.63 -8.92
C TRP A 72 -2.16 -15.85 -9.74
N GLU A 73 -2.42 -16.98 -9.09
CA GLU A 73 -2.85 -18.21 -9.78
C GLU A 73 -4.25 -18.11 -10.40
N ALA A 74 -5.08 -17.17 -9.94
CA ALA A 74 -6.32 -16.84 -10.62
C ALA A 74 -6.09 -16.05 -11.92
N CYS A 75 -5.00 -15.30 -12.02
CA CYS A 75 -4.81 -14.25 -13.03
C CYS A 75 -3.60 -14.42 -13.96
N ARG A 76 -2.62 -15.27 -13.66
CA ARG A 76 -1.32 -15.34 -14.37
C ARG A 76 -1.40 -15.54 -15.90
N HIS A 77 -2.50 -16.14 -16.38
CA HIS A 77 -2.76 -16.37 -17.80
C HIS A 77 -3.73 -15.36 -18.44
N GLU A 78 -4.27 -14.43 -17.65
CA GLU A 78 -5.01 -13.27 -18.16
C GLU A 78 -4.05 -12.29 -18.83
N GLN A 79 -4.59 -11.36 -19.61
CA GLN A 79 -3.80 -10.39 -20.36
C GLN A 79 -3.92 -8.98 -19.78
N THR A 80 -2.82 -8.25 -19.82
CA THR A 80 -2.78 -6.80 -19.60
C THR A 80 -1.72 -6.17 -20.50
N CYS A 81 -1.77 -4.86 -20.65
CA CYS A 81 -0.85 -4.07 -21.46
C CYS A 81 0.00 -3.11 -20.62
N VAL A 82 -0.29 -2.98 -19.33
CA VAL A 82 0.38 -2.09 -18.40
C VAL A 82 0.67 -2.81 -17.08
N GLU A 83 1.74 -2.42 -16.40
CA GLU A 83 2.12 -3.04 -15.13
C GLU A 83 1.41 -2.32 -13.98
N ASN A 84 1.38 -0.98 -14.00
CA ASN A 84 0.78 -0.20 -12.93
C ASN A 84 -0.59 0.34 -13.33
N TRP A 85 -1.63 -0.30 -12.81
CA TRP A 85 -3.01 0.00 -13.16
C TRP A 85 -3.53 1.29 -12.51
N SER A 86 -2.76 1.89 -11.59
CA SER A 86 -3.15 3.16 -10.97
C SER A 86 -2.99 4.37 -11.88
N TYR A 87 -2.08 4.34 -12.87
CA TYR A 87 -1.78 5.53 -13.67
C TYR A 87 -1.28 5.28 -15.10
N GLU A 88 -0.97 4.05 -15.50
CA GLU A 88 -0.39 3.80 -16.84
C GLU A 88 -1.41 3.65 -17.96
N PHE A 89 -2.70 3.47 -17.64
CA PHE A 89 -3.75 3.39 -18.64
C PHE A 89 -4.03 4.73 -19.31
N ASP A 90 -4.46 4.69 -20.58
CA ASP A 90 -5.10 5.82 -21.24
C ASP A 90 -6.57 5.92 -20.82
N TRP A 91 -6.98 7.10 -20.35
CA TRP A 91 -8.33 7.44 -19.90
C TRP A 91 -9.02 8.46 -20.81
N SER A 92 -8.46 8.77 -21.98
CA SER A 92 -8.99 9.76 -22.95
C SER A 92 -10.45 9.53 -23.34
N THR A 93 -10.92 8.27 -23.29
CA THR A 93 -12.30 7.87 -23.62
C THR A 93 -13.23 7.76 -22.40
N GLY A 94 -12.76 8.11 -21.19
CA GLY A 94 -13.51 7.98 -19.94
C GLY A 94 -13.54 6.57 -19.34
N ARG A 95 -12.89 5.60 -19.98
CA ARG A 95 -12.59 4.26 -19.45
C ARG A 95 -11.09 3.99 -19.64
N ASN A 96 -10.51 3.15 -18.80
CA ASN A 96 -9.12 2.73 -18.99
C ASN A 96 -9.00 1.87 -20.27
N SER A 97 -7.99 2.20 -21.06
CA SER A 97 -7.62 1.50 -22.28
C SER A 97 -6.10 1.41 -22.38
N CYS A 98 -5.61 0.45 -23.14
CA CYS A 98 -4.18 0.31 -23.39
C CYS A 98 -3.64 1.54 -24.13
N PRO A 99 -2.54 2.15 -23.66
CA PRO A 99 -1.89 3.22 -24.42
C PRO A 99 -1.44 2.76 -25.81
N GLU A 100 -1.32 3.70 -26.74
CA GLU A 100 -0.84 3.41 -28.09
C GLU A 100 0.54 2.73 -28.07
N GLY A 101 0.70 1.69 -28.90
CA GLY A 101 1.94 0.92 -29.00
C GLY A 101 2.19 -0.09 -27.86
N ARG A 102 1.22 -0.31 -26.96
CA ARG A 102 1.32 -1.32 -25.90
C ARG A 102 0.62 -2.61 -26.29
N ASP A 103 1.41 -3.69 -26.39
CA ASP A 103 0.88 -5.03 -26.63
C ASP A 103 0.21 -5.61 -25.38
N CYS A 104 -0.81 -6.43 -25.60
CA CYS A 104 -1.44 -7.24 -24.56
C CYS A 104 -0.67 -8.53 -24.35
N LEU A 105 0.01 -8.62 -23.21
CA LEU A 105 0.82 -9.76 -22.79
C LEU A 105 0.17 -10.46 -21.60
N SER A 106 0.55 -11.70 -21.33
CA SER A 106 0.04 -12.39 -20.14
C SER A 106 0.56 -11.71 -18.86
N PHE A 107 -0.19 -11.83 -17.76
CA PHE A 107 0.28 -11.36 -16.45
C PHE A 107 1.62 -12.01 -16.08
N GLU A 108 1.83 -13.28 -16.44
CA GLU A 108 3.12 -13.96 -16.30
C GLU A 108 4.27 -13.23 -17.02
N GLN A 109 4.04 -12.76 -18.25
CA GLN A 109 5.05 -12.00 -19.00
C GLN A 109 5.28 -10.60 -18.44
N VAL A 110 4.23 -9.93 -17.94
CA VAL A 110 4.31 -8.55 -17.43
C VAL A 110 4.91 -8.49 -16.03
N PHE A 111 4.44 -9.34 -15.11
CA PHE A 111 4.81 -9.27 -13.70
C PHE A 111 5.86 -10.32 -13.28
N GLY A 112 5.98 -11.43 -14.01
CA GLY A 112 6.94 -12.50 -13.74
C GLY A 112 6.62 -13.41 -12.54
N ASN A 113 6.11 -12.86 -11.43
CA ASN A 113 5.72 -13.64 -10.25
C ASN A 113 4.65 -12.95 -9.38
N ALA A 114 4.07 -13.70 -8.44
CA ALA A 114 3.03 -13.23 -7.54
C ALA A 114 3.43 -11.99 -6.73
N SER A 115 4.61 -11.99 -6.11
CA SER A 115 5.05 -10.86 -5.27
C SER A 115 5.16 -9.57 -6.06
N ARG A 116 5.74 -9.63 -7.27
CA ARG A 116 5.82 -8.48 -8.17
C ARG A 116 4.43 -8.03 -8.63
N PHE A 117 3.55 -8.96 -8.99
CA PHE A 117 2.17 -8.66 -9.36
C PHE A 117 1.41 -7.90 -8.26
N CYS A 118 1.30 -8.48 -7.06
CA CYS A 118 0.56 -7.88 -5.95
C CYS A 118 1.13 -6.50 -5.58
N HIS A 119 2.46 -6.33 -5.68
CA HIS A 119 3.10 -5.05 -5.43
C HIS A 119 2.84 -4.03 -6.54
N ALA A 120 3.01 -4.40 -7.80
CA ALA A 120 3.05 -3.43 -8.91
C ALA A 120 1.67 -2.99 -9.39
N VAL A 121 0.68 -3.90 -9.41
CA VAL A 121 -0.62 -3.66 -10.05
C VAL A 121 -1.30 -2.41 -9.50
N TRP A 122 -1.22 -2.17 -8.19
CA TRP A 122 -1.77 -0.99 -7.53
C TRP A 122 -0.69 -0.07 -6.94
N ASP A 123 0.42 0.14 -7.65
CA ASP A 123 1.45 1.11 -7.28
C ASP A 123 2.00 0.95 -5.85
N GLY A 124 2.40 -0.28 -5.51
CA GLY A 124 2.94 -0.59 -4.18
C GLY A 124 1.90 -0.55 -3.07
N ALA A 125 0.59 -0.61 -3.37
CA ALA A 125 -0.43 -0.67 -2.33
C ALA A 125 -0.22 -1.88 -1.40
N TRP A 126 0.15 -3.03 -1.97
CA TRP A 126 0.47 -4.24 -1.23
C TRP A 126 1.98 -4.54 -1.23
N THR A 127 2.42 -5.19 -0.16
CA THR A 127 3.71 -5.87 -0.05
C THR A 127 3.46 -7.29 0.45
N ALA A 128 3.66 -8.28 -0.40
CA ALA A 128 3.45 -9.67 -0.04
C ALA A 128 4.49 -10.15 0.98
N THR A 129 4.06 -10.86 2.03
CA THR A 129 4.94 -11.33 3.10
C THR A 129 4.55 -12.71 3.64
N ASN A 130 5.54 -13.46 4.11
CA ASN A 130 5.37 -14.73 4.82
C ASN A 130 5.24 -14.57 6.35
N SER A 131 5.28 -13.32 6.84
CA SER A 131 5.02 -13.03 8.26
C SER A 131 3.59 -13.41 8.63
N SER A 132 3.38 -13.86 9.87
CA SER A 132 2.02 -14.02 10.42
C SER A 132 1.32 -12.68 10.69
N GLN A 133 2.09 -11.59 10.76
CA GLN A 133 1.59 -10.22 10.87
C GLN A 133 1.30 -9.66 9.47
N CYS A 134 0.25 -10.19 8.84
CA CYS A 134 -0.18 -9.82 7.50
C CYS A 134 -1.71 -9.80 7.41
N LEU A 135 -2.22 -9.01 6.47
CA LEU A 135 -3.64 -8.84 6.20
C LEU A 135 -4.12 -9.88 5.18
N HIS A 136 -5.33 -10.39 5.44
CA HIS A 136 -6.07 -11.23 4.50
C HIS A 136 -7.26 -10.46 3.95
N PHE A 137 -7.51 -10.56 2.64
CA PHE A 137 -8.78 -10.12 2.04
C PHE A 137 -9.64 -11.30 1.56
N LEU A 138 -9.08 -12.51 1.55
CA LEU A 138 -9.80 -13.72 1.15
C LEU A 138 -10.42 -14.41 2.37
N GLU A 139 -11.68 -14.80 2.23
CA GLU A 139 -12.42 -15.56 3.25
C GLU A 139 -11.76 -16.94 3.49
N GLY A 140 -11.91 -17.49 4.70
CA GLY A 140 -11.37 -18.81 5.05
C GLY A 140 -9.86 -18.88 5.31
N LYS A 141 -9.13 -17.78 5.16
CA LYS A 141 -7.68 -17.72 5.42
C LYS A 141 -7.29 -17.63 6.90
N ALA A 142 -8.22 -17.19 7.73
CA ALA A 142 -8.09 -17.18 9.18
C ALA A 142 -9.41 -17.62 9.82
N HIS A 143 -9.34 -18.24 11.00
CA HIS A 143 -10.53 -18.66 11.75
C HIS A 143 -11.50 -17.49 12.00
N ASN A 144 -10.96 -16.31 12.31
CA ASN A 144 -11.72 -15.07 12.36
C ASN A 144 -10.91 -13.96 11.68
N ILE A 145 -11.17 -13.74 10.38
CA ILE A 145 -10.47 -12.76 9.55
C ILE A 145 -10.60 -11.32 10.07
N LEU A 146 -11.77 -10.96 10.62
CA LEU A 146 -12.01 -9.62 11.15
C LEU A 146 -11.13 -9.35 12.37
N LYS A 147 -11.10 -10.30 13.31
CA LYS A 147 -10.22 -10.20 14.48
C LYS A 147 -8.75 -10.24 14.08
N HIS A 148 -8.37 -11.14 13.18
CA HIS A 148 -6.99 -11.25 12.70
C HIS A 148 -6.48 -9.93 12.11
N ASN A 149 -7.21 -9.35 11.15
CA ASN A 149 -6.81 -8.09 10.52
C ASN A 149 -6.82 -6.92 11.51
N TYR A 150 -7.75 -6.92 12.49
CA TYR A 150 -7.74 -5.97 13.59
C TYR A 150 -6.47 -6.07 14.43
N ASP A 151 -6.09 -7.29 14.85
CA ASP A 151 -4.89 -7.52 15.66
C ASP A 151 -3.62 -7.06 14.91
N VAL A 152 -3.53 -7.34 13.60
CA VAL A 152 -2.41 -6.92 12.73
C VAL A 152 -2.36 -5.39 12.62
N ALA A 153 -3.50 -4.72 12.43
CA ALA A 153 -3.55 -3.26 12.37
C ALA A 153 -3.17 -2.62 13.72
N VAL A 154 -3.64 -3.17 14.84
CA VAL A 154 -3.26 -2.71 16.18
C VAL A 154 -1.76 -2.88 16.43
N ALA A 155 -1.19 -4.01 16.04
CA ALA A 155 0.24 -4.25 16.17
C ALA A 155 1.06 -3.22 15.38
N GLN A 156 0.68 -2.96 14.12
CA GLN A 156 1.34 -1.95 13.30
C GLN A 156 1.19 -0.54 13.88
N ALA A 157 0.00 -0.17 14.35
CA ALA A 157 -0.24 1.12 14.99
C ALA A 157 0.64 1.31 16.23
N ASN A 158 0.77 0.27 17.07
CA ASN A 158 1.63 0.31 18.25
C ASN A 158 3.11 0.49 17.88
N ASP A 159 3.58 -0.17 16.82
CA ASP A 159 4.96 0.00 16.34
C ASP A 159 5.20 1.42 15.79
N ILE A 160 4.24 1.99 15.05
CA ILE A 160 4.30 3.40 14.61
C ILE A 160 4.37 4.33 15.82
N LEU A 161 3.47 4.17 16.80
CA LEU A 161 3.45 5.01 18.01
C LEU A 161 4.75 4.91 18.80
N LYS A 162 5.34 3.71 18.88
CA LYS A 162 6.65 3.51 19.52
C LYS A 162 7.74 4.29 18.78
N ARG A 163 7.83 4.16 17.45
CA ARG A 163 8.82 4.89 16.63
C ARG A 163 8.68 6.41 16.78
N LEU A 164 7.44 6.93 16.86
CA LEU A 164 7.19 8.34 17.07
C LEU A 164 7.66 8.82 18.46
N ARG A 165 7.42 8.04 19.51
CA ARG A 165 7.93 8.34 20.87
C ARG A 165 9.46 8.32 20.91
N ASP A 166 10.06 7.33 20.28
CA ASP A 166 11.52 7.20 20.24
C ASP A 166 12.14 8.39 19.50
N ALA A 167 11.58 8.78 18.34
CA ALA A 167 12.00 9.97 17.59
C ALA A 167 11.88 11.27 18.41
N GLN A 168 10.82 11.41 19.20
CA GLN A 168 10.63 12.57 20.09
C GLN A 168 11.65 12.59 21.24
N SER A 169 11.96 11.43 21.83
CA SER A 169 12.97 11.36 22.89
C SER A 169 14.36 11.73 22.39
N HIS A 170 14.72 11.31 21.16
CA HIS A 170 15.97 11.69 20.51
C HIS A 170 16.04 13.19 20.19
N SER A 171 14.94 13.82 19.74
CA SER A 171 14.94 15.26 19.45
C SER A 171 15.10 16.08 20.73
N VAL A 172 14.42 15.71 21.82
CA VAL A 172 14.56 16.34 23.14
C VAL A 172 15.98 16.18 23.70
N SER A 173 16.57 14.99 23.58
CA SER A 173 17.96 14.73 24.00
C SER A 173 18.96 15.62 23.25
N ARG A 174 18.78 15.80 21.93
CA ARG A 174 19.64 16.67 21.12
C ARG A 174 19.53 18.14 21.49
N GLU A 175 18.33 18.64 21.75
CA GLU A 175 18.13 20.03 22.22
C GLU A 175 18.68 20.23 23.65
N GLY A 176 18.49 19.25 24.54
CA GLY A 176 19.11 19.26 25.87
C GLY A 176 20.64 19.31 25.82
N ALA A 177 21.25 18.53 24.92
CA ALA A 177 22.70 18.56 24.70
C ALA A 177 23.19 19.91 24.16
N LYS A 178 22.46 20.54 23.22
CA LYS A 178 22.78 21.89 22.72
C LYS A 178 22.69 22.94 23.83
N LEU A 179 21.67 22.87 24.68
CA LEU A 179 21.50 23.81 25.79
C LEU A 179 22.65 23.67 26.80
N MET A 180 23.06 22.44 27.11
CA MET A 180 24.20 22.19 28.00
C MET A 180 25.51 22.70 27.39
N ILE A 181 25.80 22.43 26.12
CA ILE A 181 26.99 22.94 25.42
C ILE A 181 27.00 24.48 25.43
N SER A 182 25.86 25.11 25.15
CA SER A 182 25.72 26.57 25.22
C SER A 182 26.06 27.11 26.61
N LEU A 183 25.50 26.52 27.67
CA LEU A 183 25.81 26.90 29.05
C LEU A 183 27.29 26.71 29.42
N PHE A 184 27.93 25.64 28.95
CA PHE A 184 29.38 25.44 29.12
C PHE A 184 30.21 26.50 28.38
N CYS A 185 29.81 26.88 27.16
CA CYS A 185 30.48 27.95 26.40
C CYS A 185 30.31 29.33 27.08
N PHE A 186 29.13 29.65 27.62
CA PHE A 186 28.92 30.90 28.36
C PHE A 186 29.66 30.94 29.70
N GLY A 187 29.83 29.79 30.38
CA GLY A 187 30.62 29.68 31.62
C GLY A 187 32.13 29.94 31.39
N LEU A 188 32.68 29.48 30.27
CA LEU A 188 34.10 29.69 29.92
C LEU A 188 34.43 31.14 29.53
N ILE A 189 33.45 31.91 29.00
CA ILE A 189 33.65 33.32 28.65
C ILE A 189 33.70 34.21 29.91
N ARG A 190 32.93 33.88 30.96
CA ARG A 190 32.97 34.65 32.23
C ARG A 190 34.27 34.46 33.01
N PHE A 191 34.98 33.35 32.86
CA PHE A 191 36.27 33.12 33.54
C PHE A 191 37.46 33.89 32.95
N ARG A 192 37.31 34.53 31.78
CA ARG A 192 38.38 35.34 31.16
C ARG A 192 38.34 36.83 31.54
N VAL A 193 37.34 37.30 32.29
CA VAL A 193 37.14 38.74 32.57
C VAL A 193 37.51 39.15 34.01
N THR A 194 37.91 38.22 34.87
CA THR A 194 38.38 38.52 36.24
C THR A 194 39.79 37.98 36.47
N VAL A 195 40.78 38.58 35.80
CA VAL A 195 42.17 38.58 36.24
C VAL A 195 42.72 39.98 35.94
N ASN A 196 42.65 40.85 36.95
CA ASN A 196 43.45 42.07 37.08
C ASN A 196 43.76 42.24 38.57
#